data_AF-A0A7C2DQW7-F1
#
_entry.id   AF-A0A7C2DQW7-F1
#
_cell.length_a   1.000
_cell.length_b   1.000
_cell.length_c   1.000
_cell.angle_alpha   90.00
_cell.angle_beta   90.00
_cell.angle_gamma   90.00
#
_symmetry.space_group_name_H-M   'P 1'
#
loop_
_entity.id
_entity.type
_entity.pdbx_description
1 polymer ?
#
loop_
_entity_poly.entity_id
_entity_poly.type
_entity_poly.pdbx_seq_one_letter_code
_entity_poly.pdbx_strand_id
1 'polypeptide(L)'
;MGVALGDLVKGRTLELEDLGGKVIGIDAFNALYQFISIIRQKPTGEPLRDSKGRITSHLSGLFYRTINMIEAGIRPVFVFDGKPPEFKRKEIEERIRTREEAEQKWKEAIESGRLEEAFIYAQASARLTDEMAEDAKKLLDYMGIPW
;
A
#
# COMPACT_ATOMS: atom_id res chain seq x y z
N MET A 1 -7.06 -5.49 -3.41
CA MET A 1 -7.98 -6.43 -4.09
C MET A 1 -7.97 -7.74 -3.34
N GLY A 2 -9.03 -8.00 -2.58
CA GLY A 2 -9.20 -9.21 -1.79
C GLY A 2 -10.49 -9.93 -2.19
N VAL A 3 -10.96 -10.84 -1.34
CA VAL A 3 -12.25 -11.52 -1.52
C VAL A 3 -13.37 -10.62 -1.00
N ALA A 4 -14.45 -10.45 -1.77
CA ALA A 4 -15.59 -9.60 -1.41
C ALA A 4 -16.48 -10.29 -0.35
N LEU A 5 -16.01 -10.30 0.91
CA LEU A 5 -16.71 -10.90 2.04
C LEU A 5 -17.36 -9.87 2.98
N GLY A 6 -17.24 -8.57 2.68
CA GLY A 6 -17.65 -7.48 3.58
C GLY A 6 -19.10 -7.61 4.07
N ASP A 7 -20.04 -7.86 3.17
CA ASP A 7 -21.47 -7.95 3.50
C ASP A 7 -21.85 -9.27 4.18
N LEU A 8 -20.94 -10.26 4.16
CA LEU A 8 -21.17 -11.60 4.70
C LEU A 8 -20.63 -11.76 6.13
N VAL A 9 -19.76 -10.86 6.59
CA VAL A 9 -19.04 -10.98 7.87
C VAL A 9 -19.40 -9.83 8.80
N LYS A 10 -19.75 -10.17 10.05
CA LYS A 10 -19.95 -9.17 11.11
C LYS A 10 -18.63 -8.85 11.80
N GLY A 11 -18.09 -7.66 11.53
CA GLY A 11 -16.93 -7.11 12.22
C GLY A 11 -17.29 -6.45 13.56
N ARG A 12 -16.26 -6.11 14.34
CA ARG A 12 -16.38 -5.21 15.51
C ARG A 12 -15.47 -4.01 15.26
N THR A 13 -15.97 -2.82 15.52
CA THR A 13 -15.17 -1.59 15.51
C THR A 13 -14.34 -1.55 16.79
N LEU A 14 -13.05 -1.27 16.64
CA LEU A 14 -12.08 -1.12 17.71
C LEU A 14 -11.24 0.12 17.43
N GLU A 15 -10.75 0.77 18.48
CA GLU A 15 -9.69 1.76 18.39
C GLU A 15 -8.32 1.07 18.39
N LEU A 16 -7.25 1.78 18.02
CA LEU A 16 -5.91 1.20 18.00
C LEU A 16 -5.43 0.82 19.40
N GLU A 17 -5.80 1.62 20.40
CA GLU A 17 -5.43 1.46 21.80
C GLU A 17 -6.05 0.18 22.40
N ASP A 18 -7.20 -0.27 21.89
CA ASP A 18 -7.83 -1.53 22.29
C ASP A 18 -6.96 -2.77 21.95
N LEU A 19 -5.98 -2.58 21.06
CA LEU A 19 -5.04 -3.61 20.63
C LEU A 19 -3.69 -3.55 21.37
N GLY A 20 -3.54 -2.63 22.32
CA GLY A 20 -2.33 -2.48 23.14
C GLY A 20 -1.89 -3.79 23.79
N GLY A 21 -0.58 -4.05 23.77
CA GLY A 21 0.05 -5.26 24.29
C GLY A 21 -0.02 -6.48 23.35
N LYS A 22 -0.84 -6.44 22.30
CA LYS A 22 -0.96 -7.56 21.35
C LYS A 22 0.18 -7.58 20.35
N VAL A 23 0.53 -8.78 19.88
CA VAL A 23 1.36 -8.98 18.70
C VAL A 23 0.44 -9.08 17.49
N ILE A 24 0.71 -8.30 16.44
CA ILE A 24 -0.14 -8.26 15.24
C ILE A 24 0.71 -8.56 14.01
N GLY A 25 0.33 -9.62 13.29
CA GLY A 25 0.87 -9.94 11.98
C GLY A 25 0.24 -9.04 10.91
N ILE A 26 1.07 -8.41 10.09
CA ILE A 26 0.66 -7.45 9.06
C ILE A 26 1.15 -7.95 7.71
N ASP A 27 0.23 -8.15 6.78
CA ASP A 27 0.58 -8.41 5.38
C ASP A 27 1.32 -7.19 4.80
N ALA A 28 2.62 -7.34 4.56
CA ALA A 28 3.49 -6.26 4.14
C ALA A 28 3.15 -5.78 2.73
N PHE A 29 2.88 -6.69 1.79
CA PHE A 29 2.54 -6.33 0.42
C PHE A 29 1.25 -5.50 0.38
N ASN A 30 0.22 -5.96 1.09
CA ASN A 30 -1.04 -5.23 1.17
C ASN A 30 -0.86 -3.86 1.83
N ALA A 31 -0.08 -3.74 2.90
CA ALA A 31 0.21 -2.46 3.55
C ALA A 31 0.97 -1.50 2.61
N LEU A 32 2.03 -1.96 1.94
CA LEU A 32 2.82 -1.13 1.01
C LEU A 32 1.95 -0.63 -0.16
N TYR A 33 1.09 -1.48 -0.71
CA TYR A 33 0.13 -1.06 -1.74
C TYR A 33 -0.81 0.04 -1.25
N GLN A 34 -1.32 -0.06 -0.02
CA GLN A 34 -2.16 0.98 0.59
C GLN A 34 -1.42 2.30 0.75
N PHE A 35 -0.15 2.25 1.15
CA PHE A 35 0.66 3.46 1.29
C PHE A 35 0.89 4.15 -0.07
N ILE A 36 1.18 3.40 -1.12
CA ILE A 36 1.36 3.95 -2.47
C ILE A 36 0.05 4.50 -3.04
N SER A 37 -1.09 3.89 -2.73
CA SER A 37 -2.39 4.35 -3.24
C SER A 37 -2.91 5.57 -2.48
N ILE A 38 -2.65 5.71 -1.18
CA ILE A 38 -3.23 6.77 -0.35
C ILE A 38 -2.27 7.96 -0.19
N ILE A 39 -0.97 7.72 -0.05
CA ILE A 39 0.02 8.78 0.24
C ILE A 39 0.46 9.41 -1.07
N ARG A 40 -0.35 10.35 -1.54
CA ARG A 40 -0.21 11.07 -2.81
C ARG A 40 -0.39 12.56 -2.62
N GLN A 41 0.25 13.31 -3.49
CA GLN A 41 0.12 14.76 -3.56
C GLN A 41 -1.27 15.12 -4.11
N LYS A 42 -1.95 16.03 -3.42
CA LYS A 42 -3.21 16.62 -3.91
C LYS A 42 -2.89 17.92 -4.66
N PRO A 43 -3.62 18.24 -5.76
CA PRO A 43 -4.76 17.50 -6.33
C PRO A 43 -4.37 16.50 -7.44
N THR A 44 -3.12 16.49 -7.90
CA THR A 44 -2.67 15.73 -9.09
C THR A 44 -2.68 14.20 -8.91
N GLY A 45 -2.68 13.71 -7.67
CA GLY A 45 -2.60 12.29 -7.36
C GLY A 45 -1.20 11.69 -7.57
N GLU A 46 -0.17 12.52 -7.77
CA GLU A 46 1.19 12.03 -7.93
C GLU A 46 1.71 11.40 -6.63
N PRO A 47 2.44 10.27 -6.70
CA PRO A 47 3.07 9.71 -5.52
C PRO A 47 4.14 10.65 -4.95
N LEU A 48 4.47 10.49 -3.67
CA LEU A 48 5.64 11.15 -3.08
C LEU A 48 6.90 10.61 -3.74
N ARG A 49 7.85 11.51 -4.03
CA ARG A 49 9.13 11.18 -4.65
C ARG A 49 10.29 11.86 -3.94
N ASP A 50 11.47 11.27 -4.06
CA ASP A 50 12.72 11.92 -3.66
C ASP A 50 13.28 12.84 -4.78
N SER A 51 14.43 13.45 -4.53
CA SER A 51 15.12 14.34 -5.49
C SER A 51 15.58 13.64 -6.77
N LYS A 52 15.60 12.30 -6.80
CA LYS A 52 15.92 11.47 -7.97
C LYS A 52 14.66 10.95 -8.68
N GLY A 53 13.47 11.37 -8.22
CA GLY A 53 12.19 10.94 -8.79
C GLY A 53 11.74 9.55 -8.36
N ARG A 54 12.41 8.88 -7.41
CA ARG A 54 12.02 7.55 -6.92
C ARG A 54 10.82 7.66 -5.99
N ILE A 55 9.86 6.74 -6.09
CA ILE A 55 8.65 6.76 -5.25
C ILE A 55 9.01 6.43 -3.80
N THR A 56 8.61 7.28 -2.85
CA THR A 56 8.91 7.12 -1.41
C THR A 56 7.67 6.95 -0.54
N SER A 57 6.46 7.00 -1.12
CA SER A 57 5.19 6.85 -0.40
C SER A 57 5.13 5.59 0.47
N HIS A 58 5.66 4.48 -0.03
CA HIS A 58 5.71 3.20 0.67
C HIS A 58 6.56 3.27 1.96
N LEU A 59 7.74 3.89 1.91
CA LEU A 59 8.61 4.08 3.07
C LEU A 59 8.02 5.04 4.08
N SER A 60 7.47 6.16 3.60
CA SER A 60 6.81 7.15 4.47
C SER A 60 5.64 6.50 5.21
N GLY A 61 4.79 5.76 4.51
CA GLY A 61 3.66 5.08 5.12
C GLY A 61 4.09 4.01 6.11
N LEU A 62 5.08 3.19 5.74
CA LEU A 62 5.62 2.15 6.59
C LEU A 62 6.20 2.72 7.88
N PHE A 63 7.01 3.77 7.79
CA PHE A 63 7.64 4.43 8.92
C PHE A 63 6.59 4.97 9.92
N TYR A 64 5.73 5.89 9.46
CA TYR A 64 4.77 6.54 10.36
C TYR A 64 3.68 5.59 10.85
N ARG A 65 3.18 4.67 10.01
CA ARG A 65 2.16 3.70 10.46
C ARG A 65 2.72 2.78 11.54
N THR A 66 3.97 2.35 11.40
CA THR A 66 4.63 1.48 12.36
C THR A 66 4.84 2.19 13.70
N ILE A 67 5.27 3.46 13.68
CA ILE A 67 5.38 4.29 14.88
C ILE A 67 4.02 4.41 15.57
N ASN A 68 2.96 4.78 14.85
CA ASN A 68 1.62 4.93 15.45
C ASN A 68 1.12 3.64 16.11
N MET A 69 1.43 2.47 15.52
CA MET A 69 1.07 1.18 16.14
C MET A 69 1.85 0.96 17.44
N ILE A 70 3.16 1.27 17.45
CA ILE A 70 4.00 1.13 18.64
C ILE A 70 3.56 2.10 19.74
N GLU A 71 3.21 3.33 19.39
CA GLU A 71 2.67 4.34 20.33
C GLU A 71 1.35 3.88 20.95
N ALA A 72 0.51 3.19 20.19
CA ALA A 72 -0.70 2.53 20.70
C ALA A 72 -0.42 1.23 21.52
N GLY A 73 0.85 0.90 21.74
CA GLY A 73 1.28 -0.28 22.50
C GLY A 73 1.22 -1.61 21.73
N ILE A 74 0.99 -1.57 20.41
CA ILE A 74 0.97 -2.76 19.55
C ILE A 74 2.40 -3.20 19.25
N ARG A 75 2.62 -4.52 19.16
CA ARG A 75 3.89 -5.12 18.68
C ARG A 75 3.70 -5.63 17.25
N PRO A 76 4.01 -4.81 16.21
CA PRO A 76 3.81 -5.21 14.83
C PRO A 76 4.86 -6.23 14.38
N VAL A 77 4.44 -7.19 13.56
CA VAL A 77 5.29 -8.12 12.82
C VAL A 77 4.84 -8.06 11.37
N PHE A 78 5.71 -7.64 10.46
CA PHE A 78 5.37 -7.65 9.04
C PHE A 78 5.55 -9.05 8.48
N VAL A 79 4.82 -9.38 7.42
CA VAL A 79 4.91 -10.68 6.75
C VAL A 79 5.00 -10.41 5.26
N PHE A 80 6.16 -10.73 4.69
CA PHE A 80 6.39 -10.66 3.25
C PHE A 80 6.09 -12.03 2.63
N ASP A 81 5.15 -12.06 1.69
CA ASP A 81 4.87 -13.27 0.91
C ASP A 81 6.09 -13.71 0.09
N GLY A 82 6.23 -15.02 -0.08
CA GLY A 82 7.17 -15.60 -1.02
C GLY A 82 6.67 -15.51 -2.47
N LYS A 83 7.33 -16.28 -3.34
CA LYS A 83 6.94 -16.36 -4.75
C LYS A 83 5.48 -16.85 -4.89
N PRO A 84 4.62 -16.16 -5.66
CA PRO A 84 3.25 -16.59 -5.86
C PRO A 84 3.20 -17.95 -6.58
N PRO A 85 2.22 -18.83 -6.23
CA PRO A 85 2.06 -20.11 -6.90
C PRO A 85 1.64 -19.95 -8.37
N GLU A 86 2.01 -20.90 -9.22
CA GLU A 86 1.88 -20.78 -10.68
C GLU A 86 0.43 -20.58 -11.16
N PHE A 87 -0.55 -21.17 -10.47
CA PHE A 87 -1.95 -21.04 -10.83
C PHE A 87 -2.51 -19.61 -10.67
N LYS A 88 -1.82 -18.71 -9.94
CA LYS A 88 -2.22 -17.29 -9.80
C LYS A 88 -1.77 -16.40 -10.96
N ARG A 89 -1.11 -16.96 -11.98
CA ARG A 89 -0.58 -16.19 -13.13
C ARG A 89 -1.66 -15.36 -13.82
N LYS A 90 -2.83 -15.96 -14.07
CA LYS A 90 -3.94 -15.29 -14.77
C LYS A 90 -4.44 -14.08 -13.98
N GLU A 91 -4.61 -14.22 -12.68
CA GLU A 91 -5.04 -13.12 -11.80
C GLU A 91 -3.97 -12.01 -11.71
N ILE A 92 -2.68 -12.37 -11.77
CA ILE A 92 -1.60 -11.38 -11.81
C ILE A 92 -1.65 -10.59 -13.13
N GLU A 93 -1.83 -11.26 -14.26
CA GLU A 93 -1.95 -10.61 -15.57
C GLU A 93 -3.17 -9.68 -15.65
N GLU A 94 -4.32 -10.13 -15.15
CA GLU A 94 -5.52 -9.28 -15.07
C GLU A 94 -5.27 -8.04 -14.21
N ARG A 95 -4.56 -8.18 -13.06
CA ARG A 95 -4.19 -7.03 -12.21
C ARG A 95 -3.24 -6.07 -12.91
N ILE A 96 -2.30 -6.57 -13.71
CA ILE A 96 -1.39 -5.73 -14.50
C ILE A 96 -2.21 -4.93 -15.51
N ARG A 97 -3.10 -5.58 -16.27
CA ARG A 97 -3.94 -4.92 -17.26
C ARG A 97 -4.81 -3.82 -16.65
N THR A 98 -5.48 -4.09 -15.54
CA THR A 98 -6.32 -3.09 -14.85
C THR A 98 -5.51 -1.87 -14.40
N ARG A 99 -4.25 -2.06 -13.97
CA ARG A 99 -3.37 -0.96 -13.56
C ARG A 99 -2.92 -0.12 -14.75
N GLU A 100 -2.61 -0.76 -15.88
CA GLU A 100 -2.23 -0.08 -17.11
C GLU A 100 -3.38 0.76 -17.67
N GLU A 101 -4.60 0.22 -17.69
CA GLU A 101 -5.81 0.95 -18.07
C GLU A 101 -6.06 2.15 -17.13
N ALA A 102 -5.87 1.97 -15.82
CA ALA A 102 -6.00 3.07 -14.85
C ALA A 102 -4.93 4.15 -15.06
N GLU A 103 -3.71 3.78 -15.43
CA GLU A 103 -2.63 4.74 -15.70
C GLU A 103 -2.93 5.58 -16.95
N GLN A 104 -3.49 4.98 -18.00
CA GLN A 104 -3.92 5.72 -19.20
C GLN A 104 -5.02 6.73 -18.85
N LYS A 105 -6.07 6.29 -18.15
CA LYS A 105 -7.17 7.15 -17.70
C LYS A 105 -6.71 8.28 -16.78
N TRP A 106 -5.71 8.02 -15.94
CA TRP A 106 -5.10 9.06 -15.10
C TRP A 106 -4.45 10.16 -15.94
N LYS A 107 -3.63 9.80 -16.93
CA LYS A 107 -2.98 10.78 -17.83
C LYS A 107 -4.00 11.61 -18.59
N GLU A 108 -5.02 10.97 -19.17
CA GLU A 108 -6.12 11.65 -19.86
C GLU A 108 -6.89 12.60 -18.95
N ALA A 109 -7.17 12.19 -17.70
CA ALA A 109 -7.88 13.02 -16.73
C ALA A 109 -7.07 14.26 -16.30
N ILE A 110 -5.75 14.11 -16.15
CA ILE A 110 -4.84 15.24 -15.89
C ILE A 110 -4.82 16.21 -17.08
N GLU A 111 -4.66 15.70 -18.30
CA GLU A 111 -4.66 16.52 -19.53
C GLU A 111 -5.99 17.27 -19.72
N SER A 112 -7.10 16.63 -19.33
CA SER A 112 -8.45 17.21 -19.41
C SER A 112 -8.83 18.10 -18.22
N GLY A 113 -7.95 18.28 -17.23
CA GLY A 113 -8.21 19.06 -16.01
C GLY A 113 -9.25 18.46 -15.04
N ARG A 114 -9.61 17.19 -15.20
CA ARG A 114 -10.56 16.45 -14.34
C ARG A 114 -9.85 15.91 -13.10
N LEU A 115 -9.48 16.81 -12.18
CA LEU A 115 -8.61 16.50 -11.04
C LEU A 115 -9.17 15.45 -10.07
N GLU A 116 -10.50 15.42 -9.86
CA GLU A 116 -11.13 14.41 -8.99
C GLU A 116 -11.02 13.00 -9.57
N GLU A 117 -11.34 12.84 -10.86
CA GLU A 117 -11.20 11.57 -11.58
C GLU A 117 -9.73 11.15 -11.69
N ALA A 118 -8.84 12.12 -11.94
CA ALA A 118 -7.41 11.89 -11.98
C ALA A 118 -6.92 11.29 -10.66
N PHE A 119 -7.37 11.79 -9.52
CA PHE A 119 -6.99 11.23 -8.22
C PHE A 119 -7.43 9.77 -8.09
N ILE A 120 -8.68 9.44 -8.44
CA ILE A 120 -9.20 8.06 -8.37
C ILE A 120 -8.38 7.11 -9.25
N TYR A 121 -8.12 7.49 -10.50
CA TYR A 121 -7.32 6.67 -11.42
C TYR A 121 -5.86 6.55 -10.99
N ALA A 122 -5.30 7.60 -10.37
CA ALA A 122 -3.96 7.56 -9.79
C ALA A 122 -3.87 6.52 -8.66
N GLN A 123 -4.87 6.44 -7.78
CA GLN A 123 -4.88 5.43 -6.71
C GLN A 123 -4.94 4.01 -7.29
N ALA A 124 -5.74 3.80 -8.34
CA ALA A 124 -5.92 2.51 -8.99
C ALA A 124 -4.68 2.05 -9.79
N SER A 125 -3.85 2.98 -10.28
CA SER A 125 -2.62 2.67 -11.04
C SER A 125 -1.40 2.35 -10.17
N ALA A 126 -1.54 2.32 -8.83
CA ALA A 126 -0.44 2.05 -7.91
C ALA A 126 0.30 0.73 -8.23
N ARG A 127 1.63 0.82 -8.36
CA ARG A 127 2.53 -0.31 -8.59
C ARG A 127 3.50 -0.44 -7.43
N LEU A 128 3.79 -1.68 -7.06
CA LEU A 128 4.85 -2.03 -6.13
C LEU A 128 5.88 -2.85 -6.88
N THR A 129 7.14 -2.48 -6.77
CA THR A 129 8.27 -3.19 -7.38
C THR A 129 9.01 -4.00 -6.32
N ASP A 130 9.83 -4.96 -6.76
CA ASP A 130 10.68 -5.73 -5.86
C ASP A 130 11.68 -4.84 -5.12
N GLU A 131 12.22 -3.80 -5.79
CA GLU A 131 13.11 -2.80 -5.17
C GLU A 131 12.43 -2.09 -3.99
N MET A 132 11.15 -1.70 -4.14
CA MET A 132 10.39 -1.07 -3.06
C MET A 132 10.14 -2.02 -1.89
N ALA A 133 9.95 -3.32 -2.18
CA ALA A 133 9.82 -4.33 -1.14
C ALA A 133 11.15 -4.53 -0.38
N GLU A 134 12.28 -4.55 -1.09
CA GLU A 134 13.60 -4.63 -0.46
C GLU A 134 13.95 -3.37 0.36
N ASP A 135 13.58 -2.19 -0.12
CA ASP A 135 13.78 -0.96 0.66
C ASP A 135 12.88 -0.91 1.91
N ALA A 136 11.66 -1.45 1.82
CA ALA A 136 10.78 -1.60 2.98
C ALA A 136 11.38 -2.54 4.04
N LYS A 137 11.95 -3.68 3.64
CA LYS A 137 12.64 -4.62 4.54
C LYS A 137 13.81 -3.97 5.26
N LYS A 138 14.68 -3.28 4.52
CA LYS A 138 15.81 -2.54 5.11
C LYS A 138 15.35 -1.49 6.12
N LEU A 139 14.26 -0.78 5.82
CA LEU A 139 13.70 0.20 6.76
C LEU A 139 13.24 -0.47 8.05
N LEU A 140 12.55 -1.61 7.95
CA LEU A 140 12.11 -2.37 9.13
C LEU A 140 13.30 -2.89 9.95
N ASP A 141 14.37 -3.36 9.29
CA ASP A 141 15.62 -3.74 9.96
C ASP A 141 16.21 -2.56 10.75
N TYR A 142 16.30 -1.37 10.15
CA TYR A 142 16.80 -0.18 10.83
C TYR A 142 15.91 0.31 11.96
N MET A 143 14.61 0.06 11.89
CA MET A 143 13.65 0.36 12.95
C MET A 143 13.64 -0.71 14.06
N GLY A 144 14.30 -1.86 13.86
CA GLY A 144 14.26 -2.99 14.79
C GLY A 144 12.91 -3.71 14.82
N ILE A 145 12.19 -3.72 13.70
CA ILE A 145 10.85 -4.31 13.59
C ILE A 145 10.95 -5.66 12.87
N PRO A 146 10.42 -6.75 13.45
CA PRO A 146 10.46 -8.07 12.83
C PRO A 146 9.58 -8.13 11.58
N TRP A 147 10.04 -8.86 10.56
CA TRP A 147 9.34 -9.08 9.29
C TRP A 147 9.61 -10.43 8.64
#